data_AF-A0A959MBE0-F1
#
_entry.id   AF-A0A959MBE0-F1
#
_cell.length_a   1.000
_cell.length_b   1.000
_cell.length_c   1.000
_cell.angle_alpha   90.00
_cell.angle_beta   90.00
_cell.angle_gamma   90.00
#
_symmetry.space_group_name_H-M   'P 1'
#
loop_
_entity.id
_entity.type
_entity.pdbx_description
1 polymer ?
#
loop_
_entity_poly.entity_id
_entity_poly.type
_entity_poly.pdbx_seq_one_letter_code
_entity_poly.pdbx_strand_id
1 'polypeptide(L)' 'MIGIAEHLRQVREASSAAEVLKKMANALDVSTDFLMNGTTSDLAAESIQDKTLINQFNRITELSTENKIVVSKLLPP' A
#
# COMPACT_ATOMS: atom_id res chain seq x y z
N MET A 1 -40.32 -3.52 1.74
CA MET A 1 -39.81 -3.66 0.35
C MET A 1 -38.80 -2.58 -0.05
N ILE A 2 -38.75 -1.40 0.58
CA ILE A 2 -37.83 -0.30 0.20
C ILE A 2 -36.35 -0.58 0.52
N GLY A 3 -36.03 -1.29 1.61
CA GLY A 3 -34.64 -1.52 2.03
C GLY A 3 -33.78 -2.35 1.06
N ILE A 4 -34.39 -3.24 0.27
CA ILE A 4 -33.65 -4.10 -0.68
C ILE A 4 -33.20 -3.29 -1.90
N ALA A 5 -34.03 -2.36 -2.37
CA ALA A 5 -33.71 -1.49 -3.51
C ALA A 5 -32.59 -0.49 -3.16
N GLU A 6 -32.61 0.07 -1.95
CA GLU A 6 -31.54 0.98 -1.47
C GLU A 6 -30.19 0.24 -1.37
N HIS A 7 -30.20 -1.00 -0.86
CA HIS A 7 -29.00 -1.82 -0.75
C HIS A 7 -28.41 -2.18 -2.12
N LEU A 8 -29.25 -2.55 -3.09
CA LEU A 8 -28.83 -2.81 -4.47
C LEU A 8 -28.26 -1.56 -5.16
N ARG A 9 -28.78 -0.36 -4.85
CA ARG A 9 -28.25 0.90 -5.35
C ARG A 9 -26.83 1.15 -4.83
N GLN A 10 -26.63 1.00 -3.52
CA GLN A 10 -25.33 1.24 -2.89
C GLN A 10 -24.27 0.24 -3.37
N VAL A 11 -24.64 -1.03 -3.62
CA VAL A 11 -23.74 -2.04 -4.21
C VAL A 11 -23.34 -1.68 -5.65
N ARG A 12 -24.27 -1.13 -6.47
CA ARG A 12 -23.93 -0.67 -7.83
C ARG A 12 -22.99 0.53 -7.81
N GLU A 13 -23.23 1.49 -6.92
CA GLU A 13 -22.37 2.68 -6.78
C GLU A 13 -20.96 2.28 -6.32
N ALA A 14 -20.84 1.40 -5.32
CA ALA A 14 -19.55 0.87 -4.87
C ALA A 14 -18.82 0.10 -5.98
N SER A 15 -19.56 -0.71 -6.76
CA SER A 15 -19.00 -1.45 -7.90
C SER A 15 -18.48 -0.51 -8.99
N SER A 16 -19.20 0.59 -9.26
CA SER A 16 -18.77 1.61 -10.22
C SER A 16 -17.50 2.34 -9.77
N ALA A 17 -17.41 2.71 -8.48
CA ALA A 17 -16.22 3.34 -7.92
C ALA A 17 -15.00 2.41 -8.04
N ALA A 18 -15.16 1.11 -7.76
CA ALA A 18 -14.10 0.11 -7.91
C ALA A 18 -13.64 -0.05 -9.37
N GLU A 19 -14.56 0.00 -10.34
CA GLU A 19 -14.22 -0.04 -11.76
C GLU A 19 -13.44 1.20 -12.21
N VAL A 20 -13.83 2.40 -11.74
CA VAL A 20 -13.10 3.65 -12.01
C VAL A 20 -11.69 3.57 -11.45
N LEU A 21 -11.55 3.14 -10.19
CA LEU A 21 -10.25 2.98 -9.54
C LEU A 21 -9.35 1.99 -10.29
N LYS A 22 -9.91 0.86 -10.75
CA LYS A 22 -9.19 -0.13 -11.56
C LYS A 22 -8.71 0.43 -12.90
N LYS A 23 -9.55 1.25 -13.57
CA LYS A 23 -9.15 1.92 -14.82
C LYS A 23 -8.01 2.91 -14.59
N MET A 24 -8.04 3.65 -13.49
CA MET A 24 -6.97 4.58 -13.12
C MET A 24 -5.66 3.83 -12.81
N ALA A 25 -5.73 2.74 -12.05
CA ALA A 25 -4.57 1.89 -11.74
C ALA A 25 -3.91 1.36 -13.02
N ASN A 26 -4.70 0.84 -13.95
CA ASN A 26 -4.21 0.35 -15.25
C ASN A 26 -3.59 1.47 -16.10
N ALA A 27 -4.20 2.67 -16.11
CA ALA A 27 -3.70 3.79 -16.91
C ALA A 27 -2.37 4.36 -16.40
N LEU A 28 -2.14 4.25 -15.09
CA LEU A 28 -0.94 4.73 -14.41
C LEU A 28 0.11 3.63 -14.19
N ASP A 29 -0.16 2.40 -14.63
CA ASP A 29 0.67 1.19 -14.42
C ASP A 29 1.04 0.95 -12.94
N VAL A 30 0.05 1.11 -12.06
CA VAL A 30 0.17 0.85 -10.62
C VAL A 30 -0.91 -0.13 -10.15
N SER A 31 -0.79 -0.65 -8.92
CA SER A 31 -1.85 -1.49 -8.35
C SER A 31 -3.03 -0.65 -7.85
N THR A 32 -4.23 -1.22 -7.83
CA THR A 32 -5.39 -0.58 -7.18
C THR A 32 -5.15 -0.35 -5.69
N ASP A 33 -4.39 -1.24 -5.06
CA ASP A 33 -3.99 -1.14 -3.65
C ASP A 33 -3.12 0.10 -3.40
N PHE A 34 -2.20 0.41 -4.30
CA PHE A 34 -1.38 1.63 -4.26
C PHE A 34 -2.21 2.92 -4.36
N LEU A 35 -3.32 2.91 -5.11
CA LEU A 35 -4.23 4.07 -5.18
C LEU A 35 -5.11 4.20 -3.94
N MET A 36 -5.47 3.09 -3.29
CA MET A 36 -6.26 3.10 -2.04
C MET A 36 -5.43 3.46 -0.82
N ASN A 37 -4.20 2.99 -0.80
CA ASN A 37 -3.34 3.02 0.39
C ASN A 37 -2.19 4.05 0.25
N GLY A 38 -2.02 4.68 -0.91
CA GLY A 38 -0.89 5.58 -1.18
C GLY A 38 0.39 4.82 -1.56
N THR A 39 1.52 5.53 -1.67
CA THR A 39 2.78 4.88 -2.00
C THR A 39 3.27 3.99 -0.86
N THR A 40 4.16 3.05 -1.15
CA THR A 40 4.83 2.24 -0.10
C THR A 40 5.56 3.14 0.92
N SER A 41 6.01 4.33 0.48
CA SER A 41 6.61 5.35 1.35
C SER A 41 5.57 6.05 2.23
N ASP A 42 4.37 6.30 1.72
CA ASP A 42 3.27 6.92 2.48
C ASP A 42 2.73 5.95 3.53
N LEU A 43 2.53 4.69 3.16
CA LEU A 43 2.17 3.60 4.09
C LEU A 43 3.22 3.38 5.18
N ALA A 44 4.50 3.43 4.82
CA ALA A 44 5.59 3.34 5.78
C ALA A 44 5.60 4.57 6.72
N ALA A 45 5.39 5.78 6.19
CA ALA A 45 5.34 7.00 6.98
C ALA A 45 4.13 7.06 7.94
N GLU A 46 3.01 6.43 7.57
CA GLU A 46 1.78 6.41 8.35
C GLU A 46 1.76 5.28 9.41
N SER A 47 2.39 4.14 9.11
CA SER A 47 2.51 2.98 10.02
C SER A 47 3.72 3.07 10.97
N ILE A 48 4.81 3.70 10.52
CA ILE A 48 6.04 3.86 11.31
C ILE A 48 6.15 5.31 11.78
N GLN A 49 5.70 5.59 13.00
CA GLN A 49 5.82 6.92 13.61
C GLN A 49 7.29 7.36 13.81
N ASP A 50 8.21 6.40 13.87
CA ASP A 50 9.65 6.67 14.00
C ASP A 50 10.33 6.79 12.63
N LYS A 51 10.44 8.03 12.15
CA LYS A 51 11.16 8.39 10.91
C LYS A 51 12.61 7.86 10.87
N THR A 52 13.21 7.57 12.03
CA THR A 52 14.55 6.97 12.12
C THR A 52 14.54 5.55 11.56
N LEU A 53 13.50 4.77 11.82
CA LEU A 53 13.40 3.38 11.39
C LEU A 53 13.20 3.29 9.86
N ILE A 54 12.42 4.20 9.28
CA ILE A 54 12.29 4.33 7.82
C ILE A 54 13.64 4.66 7.17
N ASN A 55 14.36 5.64 7.72
CA ASN A 55 15.68 6.00 7.21
C ASN A 55 16.70 4.86 7.35
N GLN A 56 16.62 4.08 8.42
CA GLN A 56 17.46 2.88 8.59
C GLN A 56 17.12 1.82 7.55
N PHE A 57 15.84 1.56 7.30
CA PHE A 57 15.40 0.63 6.25
C PHE A 57 15.93 1.04 4.87
N ASN A 58 15.72 2.30 4.47
CA ASN A 58 16.22 2.83 3.19
C ASN A 58 17.73 2.64 3.06
N ARG A 59 18.51 2.98 4.10
CA ARG A 59 19.96 2.77 4.11
C ARG A 59 20.34 1.29 3.96
N ILE A 60 19.60 0.37 4.57
CA ILE A 60 19.84 -1.07 4.43
C ILE A 60 19.58 -1.53 2.99
N THR A 61 18.56 -0.99 2.31
CA THR A 61 18.27 -1.35 0.91
C THR A 61 19.40 -0.98 -0.06
N GLU A 62 20.19 0.03 0.26
CA GLU A 62 21.33 0.50 -0.54
C GLU A 62 22.64 -0.26 -0.25
N LEU A 63 22.67 -1.10 0.79
CA LEU A 63 23.87 -1.86 1.14
C LEU A 63 24.21 -2.95 0.09
N SER A 64 25.49 -3.29 0.02
CA SER A 64 25.96 -4.47 -0.70
C SER A 64 25.31 -5.75 -0.16
N THR A 65 25.22 -6.78 -1.00
CA THR A 65 24.64 -8.08 -0.61
C THR A 65 25.30 -8.66 0.64
N GLU A 66 26.63 -8.55 0.74
CA GLU A 66 27.39 -9.02 1.90
C GLU A 66 26.96 -8.30 3.19
N ASN A 67 26.81 -6.98 3.14
CA ASN A 67 26.40 -6.18 4.30
C ASN A 67 24.93 -6.41 4.68
N LYS A 68 24.05 -6.65 3.70
CA LYS A 68 22.65 -7.03 3.98
C LYS A 68 22.58 -8.34 4.77
N ILE A 69 23.39 -9.34 4.42
CA ILE A 69 23.46 -10.63 5.13
C ILE A 69 23.88 -10.44 6.59
N VAL A 70 24.85 -9.55 6.85
CA VAL A 70 25.28 -9.24 8.22
C VAL A 70 24.13 -8.62 9.02
N VAL A 71 23.45 -7.62 8.46
CA VAL A 71 22.31 -6.95 9.12
C VAL A 71 21.18 -7.92 9.41
N SER A 72 20.82 -8.80 8.47
CA SER A 72 19.77 -9.80 8.66
C SER A 72 20.05 -10.78 9.80
N LYS A 73 21.32 -11.03 10.14
CA LYS A 73 21.70 -11.89 11.27
C LYS A 73 21.58 -11.21 12.64
N LEU A 74 21.51 -9.89 12.67
CA LEU A 74 21.41 -9.08 13.89
C LEU A 74 19.95 -8.80 14.28
N LEU A 75 19.01 -9.02 13.36
CA LEU A 75 17.58 -8.87 13.62
C LEU A 75 17.02 -10.21 14.14
N PRO A 76 16.29 -10.21 15.27
CA PRO A 76 15.62 -11.41 15.74
C PRO A 76 14.52 -11.85 14.76
N PRO A 77 14.18 -13.16 14.73
CA PRO A 77 13.11 -13.69 13.88
C PRO A 77 11.73 -13.13 14.25
#